data_AF-A0A0A0QZ18-F1
#
_entry.id   AF-A0A0A0QZ18-F1
#
_cell.length_a   1.000
_cell.length_b   1.000
_cell.length_c   1.000
_cell.angle_alpha   90.00
_cell.angle_beta   90.00
_cell.angle_gamma   90.00
#
_symmetry.space_group_name_H-M   'P 1'
#
loop_
_entity.id
_entity.type
_entity.pdbx_description
1 polymer ?
#
loop_
_entity_poly.entity_id
_entity_poly.type
_entity_poly.pdbx_seq_one_letter_code
_entity_poly.pdbx_strand_id
1 'polypeptide(L)'
;KRRNGLLKKAYELSVLCDAEVALIVFSSRGRLYEYANHSVKGTIERYKKACTDTSNTGAVSEANSQYYQQEASKLRQQIANLQNSNRNLLGEALSTMSLRDLKQLETRLEKGMSKIRSKKNELLYAEIEYMQKREMELQNDNMYLRNKIAENERAQQQMNLLPVTTEYEAVPPFDSRNFLQVSLMEPSHHYARQQQTALQLG
;
A
#
# COMPACT_ATOMS: atom_id res chain seq x y z
N LYS A 1 -24.26 -13.44 -24.58
CA LYS A 1 -25.30 -13.95 -25.51
C LYS A 1 -25.16 -13.35 -26.92
N ARG A 2 -25.31 -12.04 -27.12
CA ARG A 2 -25.20 -11.40 -28.47
C ARG A 2 -23.85 -11.62 -29.18
N ARG A 3 -22.72 -11.47 -28.47
CA ARG A 3 -21.37 -11.74 -29.02
C ARG A 3 -21.23 -13.15 -29.60
N ASN A 4 -21.65 -14.18 -28.85
CA ASN A 4 -21.56 -15.56 -29.32
C ASN A 4 -22.51 -15.81 -30.50
N GLY A 5 -23.67 -15.16 -30.55
CA GLY A 5 -24.55 -15.19 -31.71
C GLY A 5 -23.90 -14.57 -32.96
N LEU A 6 -23.20 -13.45 -32.80
CA LEU A 6 -22.47 -12.79 -33.88
C LEU A 6 -21.32 -13.66 -34.42
N LEU A 7 -20.56 -14.31 -33.53
CA LEU A 7 -19.49 -15.25 -33.91
C LEU A 7 -20.06 -16.45 -34.69
N LYS A 8 -21.20 -17.01 -34.25
CA LYS A 8 -21.87 -18.10 -34.98
C LYS A 8 -22.33 -17.66 -36.36
N LYS A 9 -22.89 -16.45 -36.50
CA LYS A 9 -23.31 -15.92 -37.79
C LYS A 9 -22.13 -15.66 -38.73
N ALA A 10 -21.01 -15.14 -38.21
CA ALA A 10 -19.79 -14.98 -38.99
C ALA A 10 -19.26 -16.32 -39.50
N TYR A 11 -19.33 -17.37 -38.67
CA TYR A 11 -18.99 -18.73 -39.08
C TYR A 11 -19.93 -19.26 -40.16
N GLU A 12 -21.25 -19.21 -39.94
CA GLU A 12 -22.26 -19.64 -40.93
C GLU A 12 -22.07 -18.94 -42.28
N LEU A 13 -21.82 -17.63 -42.28
CA LEU A 13 -21.56 -16.86 -43.50
C LEU A 13 -20.29 -17.30 -44.22
N SER A 14 -19.19 -17.51 -43.49
CA SER A 14 -17.94 -17.96 -44.09
C SER A 14 -18.09 -19.32 -44.81
N VAL A 15 -18.87 -20.25 -44.24
CA VAL A 15 -19.08 -21.59 -44.79
C VAL A 15 -20.10 -21.58 -45.93
N LEU A 16 -21.22 -20.89 -45.78
CA LEU A 16 -22.30 -20.89 -46.78
C LEU A 16 -21.94 -20.16 -48.07
N CYS A 17 -21.09 -19.13 -47.97
CA CYS A 17 -20.74 -18.27 -49.09
C CYS A 17 -19.30 -18.45 -49.58
N ASP A 18 -18.53 -19.38 -48.98
CA ASP A 18 -17.08 -19.51 -49.19
C ASP A 18 -16.36 -18.15 -49.09
N ALA A 19 -16.77 -17.38 -48.08
CA ALA A 19 -16.33 -16.01 -47.88
C ALA A 19 -15.23 -15.96 -46.82
N GLU A 20 -14.21 -15.15 -47.06
CA GLU A 20 -13.23 -14.80 -46.04
C GLU A 20 -13.82 -13.80 -45.05
N VAL A 21 -13.86 -14.17 -43.77
CA VAL A 21 -14.48 -13.36 -42.72
C VAL A 21 -13.55 -13.28 -41.51
N ALA A 22 -13.28 -12.06 -41.06
CA ALA A 22 -12.66 -11.78 -39.77
C ALA A 22 -13.56 -10.84 -38.95
N LEU A 23 -13.72 -11.14 -37.66
CA LEU A 23 -14.49 -10.36 -36.71
C LEU A 23 -13.64 -10.05 -35.48
N ILE A 24 -13.56 -8.77 -35.11
CA ILE A 24 -12.79 -8.28 -33.97
C ILE A 24 -13.73 -7.46 -33.07
N VAL A 25 -13.81 -7.82 -31.79
CA VAL A 25 -14.69 -7.16 -30.81
C VAL A 25 -13.91 -6.77 -29.57
N PHE A 26 -13.81 -5.47 -29.29
CA PHE A 26 -13.29 -4.95 -28.03
C PHE A 26 -14.44 -4.66 -27.07
N SER A 27 -14.39 -5.23 -25.86
CA SER A 27 -15.32 -4.83 -24.80
C SER A 27 -14.97 -3.45 -24.24
N SER A 28 -15.94 -2.78 -23.60
CA SER A 28 -15.69 -1.54 -22.85
C SER A 28 -14.64 -1.68 -21.73
N ARG A 29 -14.35 -2.92 -21.31
CA ARG A 29 -13.30 -3.24 -20.33
C ARG A 29 -11.95 -3.60 -20.97
N GLY A 30 -11.80 -3.39 -22.29
CA GLY A 30 -10.55 -3.66 -23.01
C GLY A 30 -10.28 -5.14 -23.36
N ARG A 31 -11.21 -6.06 -23.05
CA ARG A 31 -11.07 -7.48 -23.45
C ARG A 31 -11.31 -7.64 -24.95
N LEU A 32 -10.38 -8.32 -25.63
CA LEU A 32 -10.45 -8.69 -27.05
C LEU A 32 -11.17 -10.04 -27.22
N TYR A 33 -12.08 -10.09 -28.20
CA TYR A 33 -12.70 -11.32 -28.69
C TYR A 33 -12.62 -11.32 -30.22
N GLU A 34 -12.14 -12.41 -30.81
CA GLU A 34 -11.91 -12.47 -32.25
C GLU A 34 -12.37 -13.80 -32.85
N TYR A 35 -12.65 -13.77 -34.15
CA TYR A 35 -12.91 -14.92 -35.00
C TYR A 35 -12.38 -14.65 -36.39
N ALA A 36 -11.77 -15.65 -37.02
CA ALA A 36 -11.51 -15.68 -38.45
C ALA A 36 -11.59 -17.12 -38.95
N ASN A 37 -12.05 -17.33 -40.18
CA ASN A 37 -12.01 -18.65 -40.82
C ASN A 37 -10.59 -19.04 -41.26
N HIS A 38 -9.69 -18.07 -41.41
CA HIS A 38 -8.26 -18.29 -41.68
C HIS A 38 -7.36 -17.66 -40.60
N SER A 39 -6.99 -16.40 -40.76
CA SER A 39 -6.16 -15.66 -39.81
C SER A 39 -6.61 -14.22 -39.76
N VAL A 40 -6.90 -13.72 -38.55
CA VAL A 40 -7.25 -12.30 -38.34
C VAL A 40 -6.16 -11.40 -38.93
N LYS A 41 -4.89 -11.73 -38.68
CA LYS A 41 -3.75 -10.98 -39.24
C LYS A 41 -3.73 -11.02 -40.77
N GLY A 42 -3.91 -12.20 -41.37
CA GLY A 42 -3.91 -12.36 -42.83
C GLY A 42 -5.07 -11.61 -43.50
N THR A 43 -6.26 -11.63 -42.90
CA THR A 43 -7.42 -10.87 -43.38
C THR A 43 -7.21 -9.37 -43.25
N ILE A 44 -6.63 -8.89 -42.14
CA ILE A 44 -6.27 -7.47 -41.98
C ILE A 44 -5.24 -7.04 -43.03
N GLU A 45 -4.22 -7.85 -43.30
CA GLU A 45 -3.20 -7.55 -44.30
C GLU A 45 -3.79 -7.48 -45.71
N ARG A 46 -4.64 -8.44 -46.09
CA ARG A 46 -5.40 -8.40 -47.35
C ARG A 46 -6.30 -7.18 -47.47
N TYR A 47 -7.05 -6.88 -46.41
CA TYR A 47 -7.88 -5.66 -46.35
C TYR A 47 -7.04 -4.41 -46.56
N LYS A 48 -5.93 -4.26 -45.81
CA LYS A 48 -5.01 -3.12 -45.96
C LYS A 48 -4.50 -2.98 -47.38
N LYS A 49 -4.09 -4.08 -48.03
CA LYS A 49 -3.59 -4.08 -49.42
C LYS A 49 -4.68 -3.68 -50.42
N ALA A 50 -5.88 -4.25 -50.32
CA ALA A 50 -7.00 -3.90 -51.18
C ALA A 50 -7.43 -2.43 -51.00
N CYS A 51 -7.29 -1.92 -49.77
CA CYS A 51 -7.64 -0.57 -49.42
C CYS A 51 -6.53 0.46 -49.74
N THR A 52 -5.25 0.09 -49.87
CA THR A 52 -4.21 1.02 -50.33
C THR A 52 -4.34 1.37 -51.81
N ASP A 53 -4.93 0.49 -52.61
CA ASP A 53 -5.20 0.73 -54.05
C ASP A 53 -6.41 1.68 -54.25
N THR A 54 -7.20 1.91 -53.20
CA THR A 54 -8.31 2.86 -53.16
C THR A 54 -7.93 4.03 -52.25
N SER A 55 -7.73 5.22 -52.81
CA SER A 55 -7.07 6.41 -52.25
C SER A 55 -7.50 6.97 -50.87
N ASN A 56 -8.40 6.31 -50.12
CA ASN A 56 -8.97 6.81 -48.85
C ASN A 56 -8.37 6.21 -47.56
N THR A 57 -7.54 5.17 -47.64
CA THR A 57 -7.17 4.38 -46.44
C THR A 57 -5.90 4.89 -45.74
N GLY A 58 -4.99 5.52 -46.50
CA GLY A 58 -3.85 6.25 -45.93
C GLY A 58 -4.29 7.37 -45.00
N ALA A 59 -5.34 8.11 -45.37
CA ALA A 59 -5.87 9.23 -44.61
C ALA A 59 -6.42 8.85 -43.23
N VAL A 60 -7.09 7.69 -43.10
CA VAL A 60 -7.66 7.24 -41.80
C VAL A 60 -6.55 6.72 -40.86
N SER A 61 -5.57 5.99 -41.38
CA SER A 61 -4.42 5.53 -40.59
C SER A 61 -3.54 6.69 -40.13
N GLU A 62 -3.32 7.67 -40.99
CA GLU A 62 -2.60 8.90 -40.64
C GLU A 62 -3.37 9.74 -39.62
N ALA A 63 -4.68 9.93 -39.79
CA ALA A 63 -5.51 10.65 -38.82
C ALA A 63 -5.48 10.00 -37.42
N ASN A 64 -5.53 8.67 -37.33
CA ASN A 64 -5.41 7.96 -36.06
C ASN A 64 -4.00 8.10 -35.44
N SER A 65 -2.95 8.01 -36.25
CA SER A 65 -1.57 8.22 -35.79
C SER A 65 -1.35 9.64 -35.25
N GLN A 66 -1.85 10.65 -35.98
CA GLN A 66 -1.80 12.06 -35.58
C GLN A 66 -2.58 12.30 -34.29
N TYR A 67 -3.76 11.71 -34.13
CA TYR A 67 -4.53 11.81 -32.89
C TYR A 67 -3.73 11.30 -31.68
N TYR A 68 -3.16 10.10 -31.76
CA TYR A 68 -2.36 9.54 -30.66
C TYR A 68 -1.07 10.34 -30.42
N GLN A 69 -0.46 10.88 -31.47
CA GLN A 69 0.70 11.76 -31.34
C GLN A 69 0.35 13.06 -30.61
N GLN A 70 -0.81 13.66 -30.90
CA GLN A 70 -1.31 14.84 -30.20
C GLN A 70 -1.60 14.53 -28.72
N GLU A 71 -2.28 13.43 -28.41
CA GLU A 71 -2.54 13.02 -27.03
C GLU A 71 -1.24 12.77 -26.25
N ALA A 72 -0.26 12.09 -26.87
CA ALA A 72 1.05 11.89 -26.27
C ALA A 72 1.80 13.21 -26.05
N SER A 73 1.65 14.19 -26.95
CA SER A 73 2.21 15.54 -26.78
C SER A 73 1.57 16.27 -25.59
N LYS A 74 0.24 16.24 -25.47
CA LYS A 74 -0.49 16.83 -24.34
C LYS A 74 -0.06 16.22 -23.01
N LEU A 75 0.04 14.89 -22.93
CA LEU A 75 0.49 14.20 -21.73
C LEU A 75 1.93 14.57 -21.35
N ARG A 76 2.85 14.64 -22.34
CA ARG A 76 4.23 15.09 -22.09
C ARG A 76 4.28 16.51 -21.55
N GLN A 77 3.47 17.42 -22.08
CA GLN A 77 3.37 18.78 -21.59
C GLN A 77 2.83 18.83 -20.15
N GLN A 78 1.81 18.03 -19.81
CA GLN A 78 1.31 17.93 -18.44
C GLN A 78 2.37 17.42 -17.47
N ILE A 79 3.15 16.41 -17.86
CA ILE A 79 4.27 15.88 -17.06
C ILE A 79 5.31 16.98 -16.82
N ALA A 80 5.72 17.69 -17.87
CA ALA A 80 6.69 18.79 -17.75
C ALA A 80 6.18 19.90 -16.82
N ASN A 81 4.91 20.28 -16.93
CA ASN A 81 4.29 21.28 -16.06
C ASN A 81 4.27 20.84 -14.58
N LEU A 82 3.92 19.57 -14.32
CA LEU A 82 3.92 19.01 -12.96
C LEU A 82 5.33 18.94 -12.38
N GLN A 83 6.31 18.50 -13.17
CA GLN A 83 7.71 18.46 -12.76
C GLN A 83 8.22 19.86 -12.44
N ASN A 84 7.93 20.86 -13.28
CA ASN A 84 8.32 22.24 -13.03
C ASN A 84 7.64 22.79 -11.76
N SER A 85 6.35 22.50 -11.56
CA SER A 85 5.65 22.89 -10.32
C SER A 85 6.28 22.25 -9.08
N ASN A 86 6.73 21.00 -9.15
CA ASN A 86 7.42 20.34 -8.03
C ASN A 86 8.77 20.99 -7.73
N ARG A 87 9.55 21.32 -8.76
CA ARG A 87 10.82 22.05 -8.61
C ARG A 87 10.60 23.40 -7.92
N ASN A 88 9.59 24.15 -8.33
CA ASN A 88 9.24 25.42 -7.69
C ASN A 88 8.84 25.22 -6.22
N LEU A 89 8.04 24.19 -5.91
CA LEU A 89 7.67 23.85 -4.53
C LEU A 89 8.89 23.48 -3.66
N LEU A 90 9.94 22.95 -4.27
CA LEU A 90 11.22 22.65 -3.61
C LEU A 90 12.16 23.86 -3.53
N GLY A 91 11.74 25.02 -4.04
CA GLY A 91 12.53 26.25 -4.04
C GLY A 91 13.53 26.37 -5.20
N GLU A 92 13.43 25.52 -6.22
CA GLU A 92 14.25 25.61 -7.42
C GLU A 92 13.60 26.52 -8.49
N ALA A 93 14.42 27.00 -9.44
CA ALA A 93 13.96 27.76 -10.62
C ALA A 93 13.07 28.99 -10.32
N LEU A 94 13.16 29.56 -9.11
CA LEU A 94 12.32 30.68 -8.69
C LEU A 94 12.66 32.00 -9.42
N SER A 95 13.88 32.13 -9.94
CA SER A 95 14.34 33.33 -10.63
C SER A 95 13.57 33.65 -11.92
N THR A 96 12.94 32.64 -12.52
CA THR A 96 12.14 32.80 -13.74
C THR A 96 10.65 33.02 -13.44
N MET A 97 10.25 32.99 -12.17
CA MET A 97 8.86 33.21 -11.76
C MET A 97 8.55 34.70 -11.63
N SER A 98 7.30 35.07 -11.93
CA SER A 98 6.82 36.42 -11.64
C SER A 98 6.64 36.62 -10.13
N LEU A 99 6.72 37.87 -9.67
CA LEU A 99 6.46 38.22 -8.25
C LEU A 99 5.07 37.75 -7.78
N ARG A 100 4.07 37.81 -8.66
CA ARG A 100 2.71 37.34 -8.38
C ARG A 100 2.71 35.83 -8.10
N ASP A 101 3.37 35.06 -8.96
CA ASP A 101 3.40 33.60 -8.85
C ASP A 101 4.23 33.16 -7.64
N LEU A 102 5.32 33.88 -7.34
CA LEU A 102 6.14 33.64 -6.15
C LEU A 102 5.34 33.86 -4.86
N LYS A 103 4.56 34.95 -4.79
CA LYS A 103 3.67 35.22 -3.65
C LYS A 103 2.58 34.16 -3.49
N GLN A 104 2.05 33.65 -4.61
CA GLN A 104 1.08 32.55 -4.57
C GLN A 104 1.72 31.24 -4.08
N LEU A 105 2.94 30.95 -4.53
CA LEU A 105 3.72 29.79 -4.11
C LEU A 105 4.01 29.84 -2.60
N GLU A 106 4.50 30.98 -2.11
CA GLU A 106 4.72 31.22 -0.68
C GLU A 106 3.45 31.00 0.13
N THR A 107 2.34 31.61 -0.26
CA THR A 107 1.03 31.45 0.41
C THR A 107 0.58 29.99 0.46
N ARG A 108 0.83 29.23 -0.63
CA ARG A 108 0.50 27.80 -0.71
C ARG A 108 1.38 26.98 0.23
N LEU A 109 2.68 27.24 0.28
CA LEU A 109 3.62 26.58 1.18
C LEU A 109 3.31 26.88 2.65
N GLU A 110 3.07 28.14 3.00
CA GLU A 110 2.68 28.59 4.35
C GLU A 110 1.46 27.81 4.86
N LYS A 111 0.40 27.72 4.03
CA LYS A 111 -0.81 26.95 4.36
C LYS A 111 -0.53 25.46 4.51
N GLY A 112 0.30 24.89 3.64
CA GLY A 112 0.70 23.48 3.72
C GLY A 112 1.48 23.17 4.99
N MET A 113 2.48 23.99 5.31
CA MET A 113 3.28 23.87 6.52
C MET A 113 2.44 24.02 7.79
N SER A 114 1.52 24.98 7.82
CA SER A 114 0.61 25.17 8.94
C SER A 114 -0.24 23.93 9.21
N LYS A 115 -0.80 23.31 8.16
CA LYS A 115 -1.56 22.05 8.28
C LYS A 115 -0.70 20.90 8.80
N ILE A 116 0.51 20.73 8.25
CA ILE A 116 1.44 19.68 8.69
C ILE A 116 1.81 19.87 10.17
N ARG A 117 2.13 21.10 10.58
CA ARG A 117 2.47 21.43 11.96
C ARG A 117 1.30 21.15 12.90
N SER A 118 0.09 21.58 12.53
CA SER A 118 -1.13 21.30 13.31
C SER A 118 -1.33 19.80 13.49
N LYS A 119 -1.19 19.00 12.42
CA LYS A 119 -1.38 17.55 12.52
C LYS A 119 -0.29 16.87 13.34
N LYS A 120 0.97 17.31 13.20
CA LYS A 120 2.08 16.83 14.03
C LYS A 120 1.83 17.11 15.51
N ASN A 121 1.37 18.31 15.85
CA ASN A 121 1.06 18.68 17.23
C ASN A 121 -0.10 17.85 17.77
N GLU A 122 -1.18 17.68 17.01
CA GLU A 122 -2.32 16.83 17.37
C GLU A 122 -1.88 15.40 17.71
N LEU A 123 -1.06 14.78 16.85
CA LEU A 123 -0.55 13.42 17.08
C LEU A 123 0.39 13.36 18.29
N LEU A 124 1.23 14.37 18.48
CA LEU A 124 2.13 14.44 19.62
C LEU A 124 1.35 14.55 20.94
N TYR A 125 0.30 15.38 20.99
CA TYR A 125 -0.54 15.49 22.19
C TYR A 125 -1.27 14.19 22.50
N ALA A 126 -1.82 13.52 21.48
CA ALA A 126 -2.45 12.21 21.65
C ALA A 126 -1.47 11.16 22.21
N GLU A 127 -0.22 11.16 21.74
CA GLU A 127 0.82 10.25 22.23
C GLU A 127 1.20 10.56 23.69
N ILE A 128 1.35 11.84 24.05
CA ILE A 128 1.63 12.26 25.43
C ILE A 128 0.51 11.81 26.36
N GLU A 129 -0.75 12.05 25.99
CA GLU A 129 -1.91 11.65 26.80
C GLU A 129 -1.95 10.13 26.99
N TYR A 130 -1.70 9.37 25.92
CA TYR A 130 -1.62 7.91 25.99
C TYR A 130 -0.50 7.43 26.93
N MET A 131 0.70 8.01 26.82
CA MET A 131 1.83 7.67 27.68
C MET A 131 1.56 8.00 29.15
N GLN A 132 0.96 9.16 29.45
CA GLN A 132 0.61 9.57 30.81
C GLN A 132 -0.43 8.64 31.45
N LYS A 133 -1.46 8.26 30.68
CA LYS A 133 -2.44 7.27 31.14
C LYS A 133 -1.78 5.94 31.46
N ARG A 134 -0.88 5.49 30.57
CA ARG A 134 -0.16 4.23 30.76
C ARG A 134 0.76 4.26 31.98
N GLU A 135 1.43 5.38 32.23
CA GLU A 135 2.23 5.59 33.43
C GLU A 135 1.38 5.47 34.69
N MET A 136 0.22 6.12 34.73
CA MET A 136 -0.70 6.06 35.87
C MET A 136 -1.19 4.64 36.15
N GLU A 137 -1.58 3.89 35.11
CA GLU A 137 -1.98 2.48 35.23
C GLU A 137 -0.85 1.64 35.85
N LEU A 138 0.37 1.77 35.32
CA LEU A 138 1.54 1.04 35.82
C LEU A 138 1.91 1.43 37.26
N GLN A 139 1.78 2.71 37.62
CA GLN A 139 2.01 3.16 39.00
C GLN A 139 0.98 2.55 39.97
N ASN A 140 -0.30 2.51 39.57
CA ASN A 140 -1.36 1.89 40.36
C ASN A 140 -1.12 0.38 40.54
N ASP A 141 -0.79 -0.34 39.47
CA ASP A 141 -0.47 -1.77 39.52
C ASP A 141 0.75 -2.04 40.43
N ASN A 142 1.80 -1.23 40.32
CA ASN A 142 2.99 -1.34 41.17
C ASN A 142 2.65 -1.10 42.65
N MET A 143 1.80 -0.11 42.95
CA MET A 143 1.37 0.17 44.32
C MET A 143 0.56 -1.01 44.89
N TYR A 144 -0.35 -1.57 44.09
CA TYR A 144 -1.13 -2.75 44.47
C TYR A 144 -0.23 -3.95 44.78
N LEU A 145 0.74 -4.24 43.90
CA LEU A 145 1.68 -5.35 44.09
C LEU A 145 2.55 -5.17 45.34
N ARG A 146 3.04 -3.94 45.60
CA ARG A 146 3.81 -3.64 46.82
C ARG A 146 3.00 -3.88 48.09
N ASN A 147 1.73 -3.49 48.10
CA ASN A 147 0.83 -3.75 49.21
C ASN A 147 0.60 -5.26 49.41
N LYS A 148 0.40 -6.02 48.33
CA LYS A 148 0.24 -7.48 48.38
C LYS A 148 1.49 -8.21 48.88
N ILE A 149 2.69 -7.75 48.49
CA ILE A 149 3.96 -8.28 49.00
C ILE A 149 4.05 -8.06 50.51
N ALA A 150 3.81 -6.83 50.98
CA ALA A 150 3.87 -6.50 52.40
C ALA A 150 2.82 -7.28 53.24
N GLU A 151 1.63 -7.53 52.70
CA GLU A 151 0.61 -8.37 53.32
C GLU A 151 1.08 -9.83 53.46
N ASN A 152 1.67 -10.39 52.40
CA ASN A 152 2.18 -11.77 52.39
C ASN A 152 3.37 -11.94 53.33
N GLU A 153 4.30 -10.98 53.37
CA GLU A 153 5.44 -10.97 54.31
C GLU A 153 4.98 -10.98 55.77
N ARG A 154 3.94 -10.20 56.10
CA ARG A 154 3.33 -10.20 57.46
C ARG A 154 2.67 -11.54 57.78
N ALA A 155 1.96 -12.15 56.82
CA ALA A 155 1.34 -13.46 57.01
C ALA A 155 2.39 -14.56 57.23
N GLN A 156 3.50 -14.54 56.49
CA GLN A 156 4.62 -15.47 56.69
C GLN A 156 5.30 -15.28 58.05
N GLN A 157 5.49 -14.04 58.50
CA GLN A 157 6.03 -13.77 59.84
C GLN A 157 5.11 -14.31 60.95
N GLN A 158 3.78 -14.16 60.81
CA GLN A 158 2.82 -14.74 61.76
C GLN A 158 2.86 -16.28 61.78
N MET A 159 3.00 -16.93 60.61
CA MET A 159 3.12 -18.39 60.52
C MET A 159 4.43 -18.93 61.12
N ASN A 160 5.53 -18.18 61.04
CA ASN A 160 6.82 -18.58 61.64
C ASN A 160 6.87 -18.43 63.18
N LEU A 161 5.89 -17.78 63.81
CA LEU A 161 5.82 -17.64 65.28
C LEU A 161 4.89 -18.65 65.97
N LEU A 162 4.28 -19.57 65.22
CA LEU A 162 3.59 -20.73 65.80
C LEU A 162 4.61 -21.81 66.17
N PRO A 163 4.55 -22.42 67.37
CA PRO A 163 5.51 -23.43 67.77
C PRO A 163 5.38 -24.66 66.87
N VAL A 164 6.49 -25.06 66.24
CA VAL A 164 6.62 -26.37 65.58
C VAL A 164 6.49 -27.44 66.67
N THR A 165 5.29 -27.98 66.83
CA THR A 165 5.09 -29.26 67.50
C THR A 165 5.33 -30.35 66.44
N THR A 166 6.51 -30.95 66.49
CA THR A 166 6.85 -32.26 65.89
C THR A 166 5.67 -33.24 66.02
N GLU A 167 5.29 -34.05 65.03
CA GLU A 167 6.11 -34.96 64.22
C GLU A 167 5.45 -35.14 62.83
N TYR A 168 6.19 -34.93 61.74
CA TYR A 168 6.21 -35.75 60.51
C TYR A 168 7.22 -35.09 59.55
N GLU A 169 8.21 -35.90 59.18
CA GLU A 169 9.30 -35.71 58.20
C GLU A 169 9.60 -34.31 57.64
N ALA A 170 10.86 -33.90 57.84
CA ALA A 170 11.47 -32.71 57.28
C ALA A 170 11.30 -32.63 55.75
N VAL A 171 10.33 -31.83 55.31
CA VAL A 171 10.28 -31.31 53.95
C VAL A 171 11.22 -30.10 53.90
N PRO A 172 12.20 -30.04 52.98
CA PRO A 172 13.17 -28.96 52.95
C PRO A 172 12.48 -27.61 52.67
N PRO A 173 13.09 -26.49 53.11
CA PRO A 173 12.47 -25.18 52.97
C PRO A 173 12.25 -24.85 51.50
N PHE A 174 11.04 -24.41 51.18
CA PHE A 174 10.65 -24.01 49.84
C PHE A 174 11.38 -22.71 49.46
N ASP A 175 12.52 -22.84 48.79
CA ASP A 175 13.28 -21.69 48.28
C ASP A 175 12.56 -21.10 47.05
N SER A 176 11.91 -19.96 47.25
CA SER A 176 11.20 -19.23 46.17
C SER A 176 12.13 -18.75 45.06
N ARG A 177 13.47 -18.83 45.24
CA ARG A 177 14.44 -18.54 44.18
C ARG A 177 14.46 -19.59 43.07
N ASN A 178 13.97 -20.81 43.33
CA ASN A 178 13.97 -21.88 42.33
C ASN A 178 12.81 -21.83 41.31
N PHE A 179 11.78 -21.01 41.53
CA PHE A 179 10.70 -20.89 40.55
C PHE A 179 11.14 -20.20 39.25
N LEU A 180 12.21 -19.41 39.29
CA LEU A 180 12.74 -18.72 38.11
C LEU A 180 13.78 -19.54 37.32
N GLN A 181 14.32 -20.62 37.88
CA GLN A 181 15.44 -21.35 37.25
C GLN A 181 15.01 -22.55 36.39
N VAL A 182 13.76 -23.01 36.49
CA VAL A 182 13.27 -24.23 35.79
C VAL A 182 12.63 -23.95 34.42
N SER A 183 12.61 -22.70 33.94
CA SER A 183 12.22 -22.38 32.55
C SER A 183 13.41 -22.07 31.62
N LEU A 184 14.66 -22.34 32.03
CA LEU A 184 15.85 -21.91 31.28
C LEU A 184 16.75 -23.03 30.74
N MET A 185 16.19 -24.19 30.40
CA MET A 185 16.89 -25.19 29.57
C MET A 185 16.03 -25.59 28.37
N GLU A 186 16.15 -24.76 27.32
CA GLU A 186 16.19 -25.01 25.85
C GLU A 186 15.23 -26.00 25.14
N PRO A 187 15.13 -25.96 23.79
CA PRO A 187 15.26 -24.84 22.83
C PRO A 187 14.04 -24.81 21.89
N SER A 188 13.88 -23.74 21.08
CA SER A 188 13.38 -23.79 19.68
C SER A 188 12.45 -22.64 19.27
N HIS A 189 13.02 -21.79 18.41
CA HIS A 189 12.45 -21.32 17.16
C HIS A 189 11.51 -20.11 17.10
N HIS A 190 12.10 -19.05 16.52
CA HIS A 190 11.51 -18.09 15.58
C HIS A 190 10.67 -16.94 16.14
N TYR A 191 11.33 -15.85 16.52
CA TYR A 191 10.93 -14.53 16.02
C TYR A 191 12.15 -13.73 15.61
N ALA A 192 12.44 -13.77 14.30
CA ALA A 192 13.31 -12.81 13.64
C ALA A 192 12.64 -11.43 13.72
N ARG A 193 13.14 -10.54 14.60
CA ARG A 193 12.81 -9.11 14.54
C ARG A 193 13.86 -8.39 13.71
N GLN A 194 13.76 -8.60 12.40
CA GLN A 194 14.39 -7.74 11.42
C GLN A 194 13.42 -6.58 11.15
N GLN A 195 13.51 -5.50 11.93
CA GLN A 195 13.04 -4.19 11.47
C GLN A 195 14.27 -3.45 10.97
N GLN A 196 14.59 -3.69 9.71
CA GLN A 196 15.36 -2.76 8.89
C GLN A 196 14.58 -1.43 8.86
N THR A 197 15.02 -0.44 9.63
CA THR A 197 14.85 0.96 9.21
C THR A 197 15.88 1.23 8.12
N ALA A 198 15.58 0.79 6.91
CA ALA A 198 16.25 1.29 5.72
C ALA A 198 15.66 2.67 5.41
N LEU A 199 16.31 3.72 5.90
CA LEU A 199 16.22 5.04 5.28
C LEU A 199 17.18 5.02 4.09
N GLN A 200 16.65 4.68 2.92
CA GLN A 200 17.37 4.83 1.66
C GLN A 200 17.00 6.20 1.07
N LEU A 201 17.92 7.16 1.27
CA LEU A 201 18.03 8.39 0.52
C LEU A 201 19.45 8.40 -0.06
N GLY A 202 19.57 8.31 -1.38
CA GLY A 202 20.85 8.33 -2.11
C GLY A 202 21.06 7.08 -2.93
#